data_AF-A0A6C0IRP2-F1
#
_entry.id   AF-A0A6C0IRP2-F1
#
_cell.length_a   1.000
_cell.length_b   1.000
_cell.length_c   1.000
_cell.angle_alpha   90.00
_cell.angle_beta   90.00
_cell.angle_gamma   90.00
#
_symmetry.space_group_name_H-M   'P 1'
#
loop_
_entity.id
_entity.type
_entity.pdbx_description
1 polymer ?
#
loop_
_entity_poly.entity_id
_entity_poly.type
_entity_poly.pdbx_seq_one_letter_code
_entity_poly.pdbx_strand_id
1 'polypeptide(L)'
;MSVLNNANKQMLIELCGTQGISIDDDFQTFFERLCNDYNNNRLEYNNIQEINKQILADCFYYSQKKIEALSNQQVATQQEPARINQYNSMDNMELKTLDSKDLRIQKDSDFTMKLKSREEAFQTLIQKPVPQKVSFEDKEQDLPSANLEVLMNQSLADREKELKQILNNKTTDKAREWLKPIETSDKPKQEKKVRFQQDDRTMNDKQDVANLLSKLKPKSNENTEIINLLKKVLENQENVKQTLNEVKQRLDELKV
;
A
#
# COMPACT_ATOMS: atom_id res chain seq x y z
N MET A 1 11.16 6.96 -6.60
CA MET A 1 9.92 7.02 -7.39
C MET A 1 8.88 7.77 -6.57
N SER A 2 8.28 8.83 -7.10
CA SER A 2 7.31 9.68 -6.40
C SER A 2 5.91 9.44 -6.96
N VAL A 3 4.92 9.48 -6.06
CA VAL A 3 3.48 9.46 -6.38
C VAL A 3 3.11 10.59 -7.35
N LEU A 4 3.83 11.72 -7.27
CA LEU A 4 3.63 12.89 -8.11
C LEU A 4 4.23 12.76 -9.52
N ASN A 5 4.88 11.64 -9.84
CA ASN A 5 5.37 11.41 -11.19
C ASN A 5 4.19 11.46 -12.19
N ASN A 6 4.31 12.28 -13.23
CA ASN A 6 3.28 12.44 -14.24
C ASN A 6 2.87 11.09 -14.87
N ALA A 7 3.84 10.19 -15.11
CA ALA A 7 3.55 8.86 -15.64
C ALA A 7 2.71 8.01 -14.66
N ASN A 8 2.98 8.13 -13.36
CA ASN A 8 2.20 7.42 -12.33
C ASN A 8 0.78 7.98 -12.23
N LYS A 9 0.64 9.30 -12.23
CA LYS A 9 -0.67 9.96 -12.20
C LYS A 9 -1.53 9.59 -13.41
N GLN A 10 -0.96 9.61 -14.61
CA GLN A 10 -1.69 9.23 -15.82
C GLN A 10 -2.13 7.77 -15.80
N MET A 11 -1.25 6.85 -15.40
CA MET A 11 -1.60 5.44 -15.23
C MET A 11 -2.76 5.25 -14.24
N LEU A 12 -2.75 5.95 -13.10
CA LEU A 12 -3.81 5.85 -12.10
C LEU A 12 -5.14 6.42 -12.60
N ILE A 13 -5.11 7.56 -13.30
CA ILE A 13 -6.30 8.17 -13.90
C ILE A 13 -6.90 7.25 -14.97
N GLU A 14 -6.06 6.67 -15.84
CA GLU A 14 -6.50 5.73 -16.87
C GLU A 14 -7.12 4.47 -16.26
N LEU A 15 -6.52 3.93 -15.19
CA LEU A 15 -7.08 2.81 -14.44
C LEU A 15 -8.45 3.16 -13.83
N CYS A 16 -8.62 4.36 -13.26
CA CYS A 16 -9.93 4.81 -12.78
C CYS A 16 -10.97 4.86 -13.92
N GLY A 17 -10.60 5.40 -15.08
CA GLY A 17 -11.48 5.47 -16.25
C GLY A 17 -11.88 4.10 -16.80
N THR A 18 -10.93 3.18 -16.94
CA THR A 18 -11.20 1.80 -17.42
C THR A 18 -12.14 1.02 -16.49
N GLN A 19 -12.16 1.37 -15.20
CA GLN A 19 -12.98 0.71 -14.18
C GLN A 19 -14.36 1.39 -13.99
N GLY A 20 -14.72 2.31 -14.89
CA GLY A 20 -16.05 2.91 -14.95
C GLY A 20 -16.25 4.16 -14.09
N ILE A 21 -15.17 4.76 -13.58
CA ILE A 21 -15.25 6.05 -12.87
C ILE A 21 -15.35 7.17 -13.91
N SER A 22 -16.37 8.03 -13.80
CA SER A 22 -16.48 9.25 -14.61
C SER A 22 -15.39 10.24 -14.21
N ILE A 23 -14.47 10.52 -15.12
CA ILE A 23 -13.38 11.48 -14.93
C ILE A 23 -13.93 12.87 -15.26
N ASP A 24 -14.52 13.52 -14.27
CA ASP A 24 -15.00 14.90 -14.36
C ASP A 24 -13.97 15.88 -13.76
N ASP A 25 -14.07 17.18 -14.04
CA ASP A 25 -13.15 18.21 -13.47
C ASP A 25 -13.09 18.17 -11.94
N ASP A 26 -14.23 17.90 -11.29
CA ASP A 26 -14.32 17.73 -9.84
C ASP A 26 -13.52 16.52 -9.35
N PHE A 27 -13.57 15.41 -10.10
CA PHE A 27 -12.82 14.20 -9.79
C PHE A 27 -11.32 14.44 -9.98
N GLN A 28 -10.93 15.16 -11.02
CA GLN A 28 -9.53 15.48 -11.29
C GLN A 28 -8.92 16.36 -10.19
N THR A 29 -9.69 17.35 -9.71
CA THR A 29 -9.30 18.18 -8.56
C THR A 29 -9.19 17.36 -7.27
N PHE A 30 -10.14 16.44 -7.03
CA PHE A 30 -10.07 15.51 -5.91
C PHE A 30 -8.84 14.61 -5.99
N PHE A 31 -8.58 14.02 -7.16
CA PHE A 31 -7.46 13.14 -7.41
C PHE A 31 -6.11 13.83 -7.19
N GLU A 32 -5.96 15.08 -7.64
CA GLU A 32 -4.73 15.85 -7.43
C GLU A 32 -4.46 16.14 -5.95
N ARG A 33 -5.50 16.49 -5.18
CA ARG A 33 -5.39 16.67 -3.72
C ARG A 33 -4.98 15.38 -3.05
N LEU A 34 -5.66 14.28 -3.39
CA LEU A 34 -5.37 12.95 -2.87
C LEU A 34 -3.92 12.54 -3.13
N CYS A 35 -3.44 12.71 -4.36
CA CYS A 35 -2.05 12.43 -4.74
C CYS A 35 -1.04 13.28 -3.94
N ASN A 36 -1.36 14.54 -3.65
CA ASN A 36 -0.51 15.41 -2.83
C ASN A 36 -0.48 14.94 -1.38
N ASP A 37 -1.62 14.58 -0.80
CA ASP A 37 -1.74 14.11 0.59
C ASP A 37 -0.95 12.82 0.80
N TYR A 38 -1.11 11.84 -0.08
CA TYR A 38 -0.33 10.60 -0.04
C TYR A 38 1.17 10.81 -0.32
N ASN A 39 1.53 11.81 -1.14
CA ASN A 39 2.95 12.15 -1.35
C ASN A 39 3.59 12.81 -0.12
N ASN A 40 2.80 13.57 0.66
CA ASN A 40 3.24 14.18 1.92
C ASN A 40 3.45 13.11 2.99
N ASN A 41 2.57 12.11 3.04
CA ASN A 41 2.63 10.99 3.99
C ASN A 41 3.38 9.77 3.44
N ARG A 42 4.14 9.92 2.35
CA ARG A 42 4.79 8.79 1.65
C ARG A 42 5.75 7.95 2.51
N LEU A 43 6.22 8.49 3.62
CA LEU A 43 7.13 7.82 4.54
C LEU A 43 6.43 6.78 5.42
N GLU A 44 5.10 6.86 5.53
CA GLU A 44 4.27 5.87 6.25
C GLU A 44 4.05 4.59 5.43
N TYR A 45 4.41 4.60 4.15
CA TYR A 45 4.19 3.51 3.22
C TYR A 45 5.51 2.88 2.79
N ASN A 46 5.53 1.55 2.63
CA ASN A 46 6.76 0.83 2.32
C ASN A 46 7.18 1.02 0.86
N ASN A 47 6.21 1.17 -0.05
CA ASN A 47 6.45 1.32 -1.47
C ASN A 47 5.37 2.15 -2.17
N ILE A 48 5.70 2.59 -3.38
CA ILE A 48 4.78 3.38 -4.21
C ILE A 48 3.54 2.57 -4.65
N GLN A 49 3.63 1.25 -4.71
CA GLN A 49 2.52 0.39 -5.13
C GLN A 49 1.42 0.37 -4.05
N GLU A 50 1.81 0.41 -2.78
CA GLU A 50 0.91 0.47 -1.63
C GLU A 50 0.17 1.80 -1.62
N ILE A 51 0.88 2.90 -1.87
CA ILE A 51 0.28 4.23 -2.04
C ILE A 51 -0.71 4.23 -3.23
N ASN A 52 -0.29 3.72 -4.38
CA ASN A 52 -1.12 3.64 -5.57
C ASN A 52 -2.41 2.83 -5.33
N LYS A 53 -2.33 1.73 -4.58
CA LYS A 53 -3.52 0.93 -4.21
C LYS A 53 -4.49 1.73 -3.35
N GLN A 54 -3.99 2.49 -2.38
CA GLN A 54 -4.86 3.30 -1.52
C GLN A 54 -5.49 4.46 -2.28
N ILE A 55 -4.73 5.13 -3.14
CA ILE A 55 -5.26 6.17 -4.04
C ILE A 55 -6.41 5.61 -4.89
N LEU A 56 -6.26 4.42 -5.47
CA LEU A 56 -7.32 3.80 -6.27
C LEU A 56 -8.53 3.44 -5.40
N ALA A 57 -8.33 2.87 -4.20
CA ALA A 57 -9.42 2.54 -3.29
C ALA A 57 -10.26 3.78 -2.92
N ASP A 58 -9.60 4.90 -2.61
CA ASP A 58 -10.27 6.16 -2.31
C ASP A 58 -10.98 6.76 -3.54
N CYS A 59 -10.41 6.60 -4.74
CA CYS A 59 -11.07 7.00 -5.99
C CYS A 59 -12.36 6.20 -6.23
N PHE A 60 -12.33 4.89 -6.00
CA PHE A 60 -13.52 4.05 -6.09
C PHE A 60 -14.57 4.46 -5.08
N TYR A 61 -14.17 4.66 -3.82
CA TYR A 61 -15.07 5.10 -2.77
C TYR A 61 -15.74 6.44 -3.11
N TYR A 62 -14.97 7.41 -3.61
CA TYR A 62 -15.50 8.68 -4.09
C TYR A 62 -16.54 8.48 -5.21
N SER A 63 -16.23 7.65 -6.20
CA SER A 63 -17.13 7.39 -7.33
C SER A 63 -18.44 6.71 -6.88
N GLN A 64 -18.36 5.75 -5.96
CA GLN A 64 -19.51 5.04 -5.43
C GLN A 64 -20.44 5.99 -4.68
N LYS A 65 -19.87 6.85 -3.82
CA LYS A 65 -20.64 7.86 -3.08
C LYS A 65 -21.31 8.87 -4.02
N LYS A 66 -20.66 9.24 -5.13
CA LYS A 66 -21.24 10.12 -6.16
C LYS A 66 -22.43 9.44 -6.85
N ILE A 67 -22.31 8.17 -7.21
CA ILE A 67 -23.40 7.37 -7.81
C ILE A 67 -24.59 7.26 -6.86
N GLU A 68 -24.35 7.00 -5.57
CA GLU A 68 -25.40 6.95 -4.55
C GLU A 68 -26.13 8.29 -4.42
N ALA A 69 -25.40 9.41 -4.39
CA ALA A 69 -25.99 10.74 -4.35
C ALA A 69 -26.87 11.05 -5.57
N LEU A 70 -26.45 10.64 -6.77
CA LEU A 70 -27.23 10.76 -8.01
C LEU A 70 -28.48 9.88 -7.99
N SER A 71 -28.39 8.65 -7.47
CA SER A 71 -29.53 7.73 -7.36
C SER A 71 -30.63 8.27 -6.43
N ASN A 72 -30.24 8.93 -5.33
CA ASN A 72 -31.17 9.53 -4.37
C ASN A 72 -31.85 10.80 -4.92
N GLN A 73 -31.26 11.47 -5.92
CA GLN A 73 -31.90 12.62 -6.59
C GLN A 73 -32.93 12.22 -7.65
N GLN A 74 -32.81 11.03 -8.24
CA GLN A 74 -33.71 10.58 -9.32
C GLN A 74 -35.06 10.02 -8.82
N VAL A 75 -35.24 9.80 -7.52
CA VAL A 75 -36.52 9.35 -6.93
C VAL A 75 -37.50 10.53 -6.71
N ALA A 76 -37.07 11.79 -6.93
CA ALA A 76 -37.89 12.97 -6.69
C ALA A 76 -38.69 13.50 -7.91
N THR A 77 -38.72 12.78 -9.03
CA THR A 77 -39.52 13.18 -10.21
C THR A 77 -40.30 11.99 -10.77
N GLN A 78 -41.36 11.58 -10.07
CA GLN A 78 -42.67 11.27 -10.65
C GLN A 78 -43.68 10.87 -9.57
N GLN A 79 -44.82 11.58 -9.57
CA GLN A 79 -46.12 11.29 -8.94
C GLN A 79 -46.38 11.79 -7.51
N GLU A 80 -47.16 12.87 -7.45
CA GLU A 80 -48.16 13.18 -6.41
C GLU A 80 -49.55 13.09 -7.08
N PRO A 81 -50.68 12.82 -6.36
CA PRO A 81 -50.91 13.36 -5.02
C PRO A 81 -51.55 12.41 -4.00
N ALA A 82 -51.03 12.46 -2.77
CA ALA A 82 -51.84 12.45 -1.54
C ALA A 82 -50.93 12.66 -0.31
N ARG A 83 -50.71 13.93 0.02
CA ARG A 83 -50.50 14.49 1.37
C ARG A 83 -50.01 13.53 2.46
N ILE A 84 -48.77 13.74 2.93
CA ILE A 84 -48.50 14.18 4.32
C ILE A 84 -47.31 15.14 4.26
N ASN A 85 -47.51 16.37 4.74
CA ASN A 85 -46.48 17.40 4.86
C ASN A 85 -45.34 16.95 5.77
N GLN A 86 -44.10 17.01 5.31
CA GLN A 86 -42.96 17.36 6.17
C GLN A 86 -42.04 18.31 5.41
N TYR A 87 -42.18 19.59 5.77
CA TYR A 87 -41.24 20.64 5.40
C TYR A 87 -39.87 20.31 5.99
N ASN A 88 -38.83 20.40 5.15
CA ASN A 88 -37.47 20.64 5.62
C ASN A 88 -37.44 22.01 6.32
N SER A 89 -37.16 22.01 7.62
CA SER A 89 -36.61 23.17 8.30
C SER A 89 -35.16 22.86 8.62
N MET A 90 -34.25 23.60 8.00
CA MET A 90 -32.95 23.85 8.60
C MET A 90 -33.20 24.71 9.84
N ASP A 91 -33.23 24.08 11.01
CA ASP A 91 -32.66 24.57 12.27
C ASP A 91 -33.01 23.56 13.38
N ASN A 92 -32.02 23.33 14.25
CA ASN A 92 -31.95 22.37 15.36
C ASN A 92 -31.36 20.98 15.01
N MET A 93 -30.07 20.81 15.28
CA MET A 93 -29.47 19.49 15.54
C MET A 93 -30.10 18.93 16.83
N GLU A 94 -31.19 18.19 16.69
CA GLU A 94 -31.68 17.34 17.77
C GLU A 94 -30.88 16.03 17.75
N LEU A 95 -30.19 15.74 18.85
CA LEU A 95 -29.41 14.53 19.04
C LEU A 95 -30.37 13.33 19.07
N LYS A 96 -30.54 12.66 17.93
CA LYS A 96 -31.28 11.39 17.88
C LYS A 96 -30.52 10.36 18.72
N THR A 97 -31.00 10.11 19.93
CA THR A 97 -30.57 8.96 20.72
C THR A 97 -31.07 7.70 19.99
N LEU A 98 -30.15 6.99 19.35
CA LEU A 98 -30.45 5.69 18.72
C LEU A 98 -31.04 4.75 19.79
N ASP A 99 -32.23 4.22 19.54
CA ASP A 99 -32.81 3.18 20.39
C ASP A 99 -31.97 1.89 20.28
N SER A 100 -31.88 1.15 21.38
CA SER A 100 -31.09 -0.10 21.48
C SER A 100 -31.54 -1.15 20.45
N LYS A 101 -32.78 -1.04 19.97
CA LYS A 101 -33.36 -1.92 18.94
C LYS A 101 -32.84 -1.59 17.54
N ASP A 102 -32.66 -0.32 17.19
CA ASP A 102 -32.11 0.06 15.88
C ASP A 102 -30.63 -0.31 15.76
N LEU A 103 -29.86 -0.17 16.85
CA LEU A 103 -28.48 -0.66 16.94
C LEU A 103 -28.37 -2.18 16.78
N ARG A 104 -29.36 -2.94 17.25
CA ARG A 104 -29.42 -4.40 17.07
C ARG A 104 -29.75 -4.77 15.62
N ILE A 105 -30.74 -4.12 15.01
CA ILE A 105 -31.17 -4.42 13.64
C ILE A 105 -30.01 -4.19 12.66
N GLN A 106 -29.25 -3.11 12.82
CA GLN A 106 -28.10 -2.82 11.94
C GLN A 106 -26.96 -3.82 12.13
N LYS A 107 -26.62 -4.19 13.38
CA LYS A 107 -25.54 -5.15 13.64
C LYS A 107 -25.90 -6.60 13.30
N ASP A 108 -27.16 -6.99 13.51
CA ASP A 108 -27.63 -8.33 13.17
C ASP A 108 -27.74 -8.50 11.65
N SER A 109 -28.11 -7.44 10.92
CA SER A 109 -28.06 -7.40 9.45
C SER A 109 -26.62 -7.52 8.91
N ASP A 110 -25.68 -6.77 9.48
CA ASP A 110 -24.26 -6.85 9.08
C ASP A 110 -23.63 -8.21 9.41
N PHE A 111 -24.01 -8.79 10.54
CA PHE A 111 -23.54 -10.13 10.93
C PHE A 111 -24.09 -11.21 10.00
N THR A 112 -25.39 -11.18 9.71
CA THR A 112 -26.02 -12.17 8.81
C THR A 112 -25.48 -12.07 7.39
N MET A 113 -25.24 -10.85 6.88
CA MET A 113 -24.61 -10.64 5.57
C MET A 113 -23.17 -11.17 5.53
N LYS A 114 -22.37 -10.91 6.57
CA LYS A 114 -21.00 -11.44 6.67
C LYS A 114 -20.97 -12.96 6.82
N LEU A 115 -21.90 -13.53 7.57
CA LEU A 115 -22.01 -14.98 7.76
C LEU A 115 -22.32 -15.67 6.42
N LYS A 116 -23.29 -15.15 5.67
CA LYS A 116 -23.67 -15.67 4.35
C LYS A 116 -22.51 -15.58 3.35
N SER A 117 -21.81 -14.46 3.31
CA SER A 117 -20.63 -14.30 2.44
C SER A 117 -19.52 -15.31 2.76
N ARG A 118 -19.29 -15.62 4.05
CA ARG A 118 -18.32 -16.64 4.47
C ARG A 118 -18.75 -18.05 4.09
N GLU A 119 -20.04 -18.35 4.21
CA GLU A 119 -20.61 -19.64 3.81
C GLU A 119 -20.48 -19.85 2.30
N GLU A 120 -20.81 -18.84 1.49
CA GLU A 120 -20.64 -18.87 0.04
C GLU A 120 -19.18 -19.03 -0.37
N ALA A 121 -18.26 -18.29 0.26
CA ALA A 121 -16.82 -18.45 0.05
C ALA A 121 -16.36 -19.87 0.41
N PHE A 122 -16.85 -20.45 1.50
CA PHE A 122 -16.51 -21.81 1.89
C PHE A 122 -17.05 -22.85 0.88
N GLN A 123 -18.29 -22.67 0.41
CA GLN A 123 -18.88 -23.53 -0.60
C GLN A 123 -18.09 -23.51 -1.92
N THR A 124 -17.63 -22.35 -2.36
CA THR A 124 -16.78 -22.24 -3.56
C THR A 124 -15.41 -22.92 -3.39
N LEU A 125 -14.87 -22.93 -2.17
CA LEU A 125 -13.61 -23.65 -1.88
C LEU A 125 -13.77 -25.17 -1.87
N ILE A 126 -14.92 -25.68 -1.42
CA ILE A 126 -15.21 -27.12 -1.41
C ILE A 126 -15.58 -27.59 -2.82
N GLN A 127 -16.40 -26.83 -3.54
CA GLN A 127 -16.88 -27.17 -4.87
C GLN A 127 -15.91 -26.73 -5.97
N LYS A 128 -14.61 -26.97 -5.79
CA LYS A 128 -13.65 -26.67 -6.86
C LYS A 128 -14.01 -27.50 -8.10
N PRO A 129 -14.12 -26.88 -9.28
CA PRO A 129 -14.36 -27.63 -10.50
C PRO A 129 -13.22 -28.63 -10.72
N VAL A 130 -13.57 -29.85 -11.09
CA VAL A 130 -12.60 -30.90 -11.40
C VAL A 130 -11.65 -30.33 -12.47
N PRO A 131 -10.32 -30.39 -12.26
CA PRO A 131 -9.38 -29.83 -13.22
C PRO A 131 -9.61 -30.46 -14.59
N GLN A 132 -9.59 -29.62 -15.62
CA GLN A 132 -9.72 -30.07 -16.99
C GLN A 132 -8.60 -31.07 -17.29
N LYS A 133 -8.95 -32.23 -17.86
CA LYS A 133 -7.95 -33.24 -18.25
C LYS A 133 -6.95 -32.60 -19.20
N VAL A 134 -5.66 -32.74 -18.89
CA VAL A 134 -4.57 -32.25 -19.74
C VAL A 134 -4.70 -32.95 -21.10
N SER A 135 -5.00 -32.18 -22.13
CA SER A 135 -4.89 -32.65 -23.52
C SER A 135 -3.46 -32.37 -23.98
N PHE A 136 -2.80 -33.38 -24.54
CA PHE A 136 -1.46 -33.29 -25.14
C PHE A 136 -1.53 -33.00 -26.64
N GLU A 137 -2.67 -32.54 -27.13
CA GLU A 137 -2.78 -32.04 -28.50
C GLU A 137 -2.10 -30.67 -28.57
N ASP A 138 -1.08 -30.56 -29.43
CA ASP A 138 -0.42 -29.30 -29.76
C ASP A 138 -1.51 -28.34 -30.27
N LYS A 139 -1.77 -27.28 -29.49
CA LYS A 139 -2.69 -26.22 -29.89
C LYS A 139 -1.95 -25.26 -30.81
N GLU A 140 -2.65 -24.53 -31.67
CA GLU A 140 -2.05 -23.50 -32.54
C GLU A 140 -1.26 -22.41 -31.77
N GLN A 141 -1.39 -22.34 -30.44
CA GLN A 141 -0.58 -21.49 -29.55
C GLN A 141 0.84 -22.01 -29.27
N ASP A 142 1.14 -23.29 -29.58
CA ASP A 142 2.50 -23.88 -29.49
C ASP A 142 3.34 -23.62 -30.74
N LEU A 143 2.81 -22.86 -31.72
CA LEU A 143 3.62 -22.37 -32.82
C LEU A 143 4.62 -21.33 -32.30
N PRO A 144 5.88 -21.35 -32.78
CA PRO A 144 6.84 -20.32 -32.42
C PRO A 144 6.24 -18.96 -32.80
N SER A 145 6.14 -18.05 -31.83
CA SER A 145 5.57 -16.73 -32.04
C SER A 145 6.21 -16.08 -33.27
N ALA A 146 5.41 -15.44 -34.14
CA ALA A 146 5.90 -14.73 -35.33
C ALA A 146 7.03 -13.71 -35.03
N ASN A 147 7.21 -13.36 -33.76
CA ASN A 147 8.23 -12.45 -33.25
C ASN A 147 9.60 -13.11 -32.99
N LEU A 148 9.76 -14.43 -33.14
CA LEU A 148 11.05 -15.10 -32.88
C LEU A 148 12.14 -14.61 -33.84
N GLU A 149 11.80 -14.42 -35.11
CA GLU A 149 12.73 -13.90 -36.12
C GLU A 149 13.17 -12.47 -35.78
N VAL A 150 12.23 -11.62 -35.36
CA VAL A 150 12.51 -10.25 -34.92
C VAL A 150 13.42 -10.25 -33.69
N LEU A 151 13.11 -11.08 -32.70
CA LEU A 151 13.86 -11.16 -31.44
C LEU A 151 15.26 -11.74 -31.65
N MET A 152 15.40 -12.72 -32.56
CA MET A 152 16.68 -13.29 -32.96
C MET A 152 17.53 -12.25 -33.69
N ASN A 153 16.96 -11.53 -34.65
CA ASN A 153 17.67 -10.48 -35.40
C ASN A 153 18.11 -9.33 -34.49
N GLN A 154 17.26 -8.93 -33.53
CA GLN A 154 17.63 -7.95 -32.52
C GLN A 154 18.79 -8.45 -31.63
N SER A 155 18.72 -9.69 -31.15
CA SER A 155 19.77 -10.29 -30.32
C SER A 155 21.11 -10.42 -31.06
N LEU A 156 21.07 -10.70 -32.37
CA LEU A 156 22.27 -10.75 -33.20
C LEU A 156 22.87 -9.35 -33.41
N ALA A 157 22.04 -8.35 -33.70
CA ALA A 157 22.48 -6.96 -33.86
C ALA A 157 23.08 -6.39 -32.57
N ASP A 158 22.47 -6.65 -31.42
CA ASP A 158 22.97 -6.22 -30.12
C ASP A 158 24.32 -6.88 -29.79
N ARG A 159 24.47 -8.19 -30.03
CA ARG A 159 25.76 -8.88 -29.89
C ARG A 159 26.83 -8.32 -30.84
N GLU A 160 26.48 -8.05 -32.08
CA GLU A 160 27.44 -7.48 -33.04
C GLU A 160 27.93 -6.10 -32.57
N LYS A 161 27.01 -5.27 -32.07
CA LYS A 161 27.34 -3.95 -31.51
C LYS A 161 28.23 -4.06 -30.27
N GLU A 162 27.93 -4.98 -29.37
CA GLU A 162 28.76 -5.27 -28.19
C GLU A 162 30.16 -5.72 -28.62
N LEU A 163 30.27 -6.66 -29.57
CA LEU A 163 31.56 -7.13 -30.09
C LEU A 163 32.37 -6.01 -30.74
N LYS A 164 31.74 -5.11 -31.50
CA LYS A 164 32.39 -3.91 -32.05
C LYS A 164 32.86 -2.97 -30.95
N GLN A 165 32.07 -2.78 -29.90
CA GLN A 165 32.44 -1.95 -28.75
C GLN A 165 33.62 -2.55 -27.98
N ILE A 166 33.63 -3.87 -27.76
CA ILE A 166 34.75 -4.59 -27.16
C ILE A 166 35.99 -4.47 -28.05
N LEU A 167 35.85 -4.62 -29.36
CA LEU A 167 36.97 -4.50 -30.31
C LEU A 167 37.58 -3.09 -30.29
N ASN A 168 36.74 -2.06 -30.31
CA ASN A 168 37.18 -0.66 -30.32
C ASN A 168 37.77 -0.20 -28.98
N ASN A 169 37.35 -0.80 -27.87
CA ASN A 169 37.83 -0.45 -26.52
C ASN A 169 39.01 -1.30 -26.04
N LYS A 170 39.53 -2.22 -26.86
CA LYS A 170 40.75 -2.96 -26.54
C LYS A 170 41.97 -2.05 -26.73
N THR A 171 42.34 -1.34 -25.68
CA THR A 171 43.72 -0.90 -25.52
C THR A 171 44.59 -2.14 -25.28
N THR A 172 45.60 -2.33 -26.11
CA THR A 172 46.54 -3.47 -26.04
C THR A 172 47.31 -3.54 -24.72
N ASP A 173 47.25 -2.51 -23.89
CA ASP A 173 48.12 -2.33 -22.73
C ASP A 173 47.70 -3.19 -21.54
N LYS A 174 46.39 -3.30 -21.25
CA LYS A 174 45.90 -4.19 -20.17
C LYS A 174 46.06 -5.67 -20.52
N ALA A 175 45.89 -6.03 -21.79
CA ALA A 175 46.14 -7.39 -22.26
C ALA A 175 47.63 -7.75 -22.18
N ARG A 176 48.52 -6.79 -22.47
CA ARG A 176 49.97 -6.96 -22.29
C ARG A 176 50.34 -7.17 -20.82
N GLU A 177 49.65 -6.55 -19.87
CA GLU A 177 49.86 -6.80 -18.44
C GLU A 177 49.45 -8.22 -18.01
N TRP A 178 48.37 -8.77 -18.58
CA TRP A 178 47.94 -10.15 -18.33
C TRP A 178 48.88 -11.20 -18.96
N LEU A 179 49.50 -10.84 -20.08
CA LEU A 179 50.45 -11.70 -20.80
C LEU A 179 51.88 -11.58 -20.27
N LYS A 180 52.15 -10.69 -19.30
CA LYS A 180 53.46 -10.69 -18.64
C LYS A 180 53.60 -12.02 -17.89
N PRO A 181 54.59 -12.85 -18.23
CA PRO A 181 54.86 -14.04 -17.43
C PRO A 181 55.14 -13.58 -16.00
N ILE A 182 54.33 -14.07 -15.06
CA ILE A 182 54.66 -13.95 -13.64
C ILE A 182 56.00 -14.65 -13.48
N GLU A 183 57.03 -13.92 -13.05
CA GLU A 183 58.28 -14.54 -12.62
C GLU A 183 57.96 -15.42 -11.42
N THR A 184 57.65 -16.68 -11.68
CA THR A 184 57.62 -17.71 -10.66
C THR A 184 59.06 -17.94 -10.27
N SER A 185 59.49 -17.31 -9.17
CA SER A 185 60.60 -17.83 -8.39
C SER A 185 60.33 -19.31 -8.15
N ASP A 186 61.23 -20.16 -8.64
CA ASP A 186 61.30 -21.61 -8.41
C ASP A 186 61.48 -21.91 -6.92
N LYS A 187 60.44 -21.66 -6.11
CA LYS A 187 60.31 -22.19 -4.76
C LYS A 187 58.93 -22.80 -4.63
N PRO A 188 58.84 -24.13 -4.43
CA PRO A 188 57.55 -24.79 -4.27
C PRO A 188 56.82 -24.16 -3.07
N LYS A 189 55.64 -23.63 -3.35
CA LYS A 189 54.73 -23.05 -2.37
C LYS A 189 54.38 -24.16 -1.37
N GLN A 190 54.91 -24.10 -0.15
CA GLN A 190 54.57 -25.07 0.88
C GLN A 190 53.06 -25.05 1.11
N GLU A 191 52.43 -26.21 0.97
CA GLU A 191 51.01 -26.39 1.27
C GLU A 191 50.76 -26.03 2.74
N LYS A 192 50.04 -24.92 2.98
CA LYS A 192 49.56 -24.58 4.32
C LYS A 192 48.48 -25.60 4.69
N LYS A 193 48.86 -26.61 5.48
CA LYS A 193 47.89 -27.45 6.20
C LYS A 193 47.18 -26.59 7.25
N VAL A 194 45.93 -26.24 6.98
CA VAL A 194 45.05 -25.62 7.98
C VAL A 194 44.69 -26.70 8.99
N ARG A 195 45.21 -26.57 10.21
CA ARG A 195 44.79 -27.39 11.35
C ARG A 195 43.87 -26.51 12.20
N PHE A 196 42.60 -26.88 12.29
CA PHE A 196 41.69 -26.24 13.24
C PHE A 196 42.12 -26.65 14.64
N GLN A 197 42.70 -25.72 15.39
CA GLN A 197 42.76 -25.85 16.84
C GLN A 197 41.40 -25.42 17.35
N GLN A 198 40.59 -26.41 17.73
CA GLN A 198 39.45 -26.17 18.61
C GLN A 198 40.06 -25.88 19.98
N ASP A 199 40.27 -24.61 20.28
CA ASP A 199 40.42 -24.20 21.68
C ASP A 199 39.09 -24.54 22.35
N ASP A 200 39.10 -25.50 23.27
CA ASP A 200 38.01 -25.73 24.22
C ASP A 200 37.95 -24.55 25.20
N ARG A 201 37.63 -23.36 24.67
CA ARG A 201 37.10 -22.27 25.49
C ARG A 201 35.67 -22.68 25.75
N THR A 202 35.37 -22.99 27.01
CA THR A 202 34.01 -22.93 27.54
C THR A 202 33.41 -21.60 27.13
N MET A 203 32.67 -21.60 26.02
CA MET A 203 31.89 -20.46 25.56
C MET A 203 30.90 -20.17 26.67
N ASN A 204 31.08 -19.04 27.36
CA ASN A 204 30.06 -18.56 28.26
C ASN A 204 28.95 -17.99 27.38
N ASP A 205 28.11 -18.86 26.83
CA ASP A 205 27.04 -18.53 25.88
C ASP A 205 26.18 -17.35 26.37
N LYS A 206 26.04 -17.19 27.69
CA LYS A 206 25.32 -16.06 28.31
C LYS A 206 25.94 -14.70 27.98
N GLN A 207 27.25 -14.61 27.86
CA GLN A 207 27.98 -13.35 27.66
C GLN A 207 27.98 -12.96 26.18
N ASP A 208 28.05 -13.93 25.27
CA ASP A 208 27.92 -13.70 23.83
C ASP A 208 26.47 -13.35 23.44
N VAL A 209 25.47 -14.00 24.07
CA VAL A 209 24.06 -13.60 23.91
C VAL A 209 23.81 -12.20 24.48
N ALA A 210 24.40 -11.83 25.63
CA ALA A 210 24.28 -10.47 26.16
C ALA A 210 24.92 -9.41 25.23
N ASN A 211 26.04 -9.74 24.58
CA ASN A 211 26.70 -8.88 23.60
C ASN A 211 25.96 -8.80 22.26
N LEU A 212 25.18 -9.82 21.90
CA LEU A 212 24.27 -9.81 20.75
C LEU A 212 23.00 -8.99 21.05
N LEU A 213 22.43 -9.13 22.26
CA LEU A 213 21.24 -8.40 22.70
C LEU A 213 21.50 -6.92 22.95
N SER A 214 22.69 -6.52 23.37
CA SER A 214 23.05 -5.11 23.55
C SER A 214 23.25 -4.35 22.22
N LYS A 215 23.52 -5.06 21.12
CA LYS A 215 23.62 -4.50 19.76
C LYS A 215 22.27 -4.40 19.04
N LEU A 216 21.25 -5.08 19.55
CA LEU A 216 19.87 -4.88 19.12
C LEU A 216 19.39 -3.54 19.70
N LYS A 217 19.22 -2.53 18.84
CA LYS A 217 18.59 -1.27 19.24
C LYS A 217 17.23 -1.61 19.88
N PRO A 218 16.90 -1.06 21.07
CA PRO A 218 15.55 -1.19 21.58
C PRO A 218 14.61 -0.61 20.52
N LYS A 219 13.64 -1.41 20.06
CA LYS A 219 12.55 -0.93 19.20
C LYS A 219 11.96 0.27 19.92
N SER A 220 12.06 1.47 19.33
CA SER A 220 11.44 2.67 19.89
C SER A 220 9.98 2.33 20.13
N ASN A 221 9.60 2.24 21.40
CA ASN A 221 8.29 1.75 21.80
C ASN A 221 7.29 2.76 21.21
N GLU A 222 6.57 2.39 20.15
CA GLU A 222 5.56 3.22 19.47
C GLU A 222 4.54 3.79 20.48
N ASN A 223 4.38 3.11 21.61
CA ASN A 223 3.61 3.55 22.76
C ASN A 223 4.11 4.86 23.41
N THR A 224 5.39 5.23 23.27
CA THR A 224 5.94 6.43 23.92
C THR A 224 5.40 7.71 23.29
N GLU A 225 5.27 7.73 21.97
CA GLU A 225 4.66 8.84 21.22
C GLU A 225 3.17 8.92 21.51
N ILE A 226 2.49 7.77 21.54
CA ILE A 226 1.07 7.67 21.90
C ILE A 226 0.85 8.17 23.34
N ILE A 227 1.70 7.77 24.30
CA ILE A 227 1.62 8.22 25.70
C ILE A 227 1.85 9.73 25.81
N ASN A 228 2.79 10.29 25.04
CA ASN A 228 3.04 11.74 25.02
C ASN A 228 1.85 12.50 24.41
N LEU A 229 1.25 11.96 23.35
CA LEU A 229 0.06 12.54 22.74
C LEU A 229 -1.14 12.50 23.71
N LEU A 230 -1.34 11.37 24.40
CA LEU A 230 -2.39 11.22 25.41
C LEU A 230 -2.21 12.18 26.58
N LYS A 231 -0.97 12.40 27.06
CA LYS A 231 -0.68 13.41 28.09
C LYS A 231 -1.05 14.82 27.63
N LYS A 232 -0.71 15.18 26.39
CA LYS A 232 -1.05 16.48 25.80
C LYS A 232 -2.56 16.66 25.64
N VAL A 233 -3.28 15.59 25.27
CA VAL A 233 -4.75 15.61 25.18
C VAL A 233 -5.38 15.83 26.56
N LEU A 234 -4.88 15.13 27.60
CA LEU A 234 -5.35 15.32 28.98
C LEU A 234 -5.12 16.75 29.48
N GLU A 235 -3.94 17.32 29.20
CA GLU A 235 -3.62 18.70 29.56
C GLU A 235 -4.56 19.71 28.87
N ASN A 236 -4.82 19.53 27.56
CA ASN A 236 -5.76 20.36 26.83
C ASN A 236 -7.19 20.25 27.38
N GLN A 237 -7.63 19.05 27.77
CA GLN A 237 -8.95 18.84 28.35
C GLN A 237 -9.10 19.54 29.70
N GLU A 238 -8.06 19.52 30.54
CA GLU A 238 -8.10 20.22 31.83
C GLU A 238 -8.14 21.75 31.64
N ASN A 239 -7.38 22.29 30.69
CA ASN A 239 -7.43 23.71 30.34
C ASN A 239 -8.81 24.14 29.82
N VAL A 240 -9.45 23.34 28.97
CA VAL A 240 -10.83 23.60 28.49
C VAL A 240 -11.82 23.55 29.65
N LYS A 241 -11.67 22.60 30.57
CA LYS A 241 -12.54 22.49 31.75
C LYS A 241 -12.37 23.70 32.68
N GLN A 242 -11.14 24.18 32.88
CA GLN A 242 -10.88 25.37 33.68
C GLN A 242 -11.51 26.62 33.06
N THR A 243 -11.27 26.86 31.78
CA THR A 243 -11.89 28.01 31.06
C THR A 243 -13.41 27.95 31.07
N LEU A 244 -14.00 26.75 30.96
CA LEU A 244 -15.45 26.57 31.05
C LEU A 244 -16.00 26.90 32.45
N ASN A 245 -15.26 26.52 33.51
CA ASN A 245 -15.62 26.88 34.88
C ASN A 245 -15.53 28.40 35.13
N GLU A 246 -14.49 29.05 34.60
CA GLU A 246 -14.32 30.52 34.70
C GLU A 246 -15.45 31.25 33.95
N VAL A 247 -15.83 30.79 32.76
CA VAL A 247 -16.96 31.35 32.00
C VAL A 247 -18.28 31.14 32.75
N LYS A 248 -18.49 29.96 33.35
CA LYS A 248 -19.68 29.66 34.14
C LYS A 248 -19.79 30.58 35.36
N GLN A 249 -18.68 30.78 36.08
CA GLN A 249 -18.65 31.68 37.24
C GLN A 249 -18.98 33.14 36.84
N ARG A 250 -18.42 33.64 35.74
CA ARG A 250 -18.75 34.97 35.22
C ARG A 250 -20.21 35.09 34.77
N LEU A 251 -20.79 34.03 34.23
CA LEU A 251 -22.20 34.01 33.84
C LEU A 251 -23.13 34.03 35.06
N ASP A 252 -22.75 33.34 36.14
CA ASP A 252 -23.50 33.33 37.40
C ASP A 252 -23.39 34.70 38.10
N GLU A 253 -22.25 35.39 38.02
CA GLU A 253 -22.05 36.76 38.50
C GLU A 253 -22.86 37.81 37.72
N LEU A 254 -23.16 37.57 36.43
CA LEU A 254 -24.00 38.44 35.58
C LEU A 254 -25.50 38.23 35.76
N LYS A 255 -25.91 37.15 36.44
CA LYS A 255 -27.32 36.79 36.69
C LYS A 255 -27.83 37.23 38.06
N VAL A 256 -26.98 37.86 38.88
CA VAL A 256 -27.31 38.49 40.17
C VAL A 256 -27.46 40.00 39.96
#